data_AF-A0A2Z6ITT2-F1
#
_entry.id   AF-A0A2Z6ITT2-F1
#
_cell.length_a   1.000
_cell.length_b   1.000
_cell.length_c   1.000
_cell.angle_alpha   90.00
_cell.angle_beta   90.00
_cell.angle_gamma   90.00
#
_symmetry.space_group_name_H-M   'P 1'
#
loop_
_entity.id
_entity.type
_entity.pdbx_description
1 polymer ?
#
loop_
_entity_poly.entity_id
_entity_poly.type
_entity_poly.pdbx_seq_one_letter_code
_entity_poly.pdbx_strand_id
1 'polypeptide(L)'
;MYNYIFFTNVLRLLDERHMTKKELSDRSGVSISFLSDLTTGKANPSLKVMEDIAQALETPLPLLLESTDLDKEALDTLAGGKAPRSLPPGFERVAAVLPEHQAFIVKKWGEATRKKLRGS
;
A
#
# COMPACT_ATOMS: atom_id res chain seq x y z
N MET A 1 -3.02 0.94 -12.09
CA MET A 1 -3.26 0.01 -10.97
C MET A 1 -2.33 0.27 -9.80
N TYR A 2 -1.00 0.30 -9.97
CA TYR A 2 -0.06 0.54 -8.85
C TYR A 2 -0.18 1.93 -8.20
N ASN A 3 -0.53 2.98 -8.96
CA ASN A 3 -0.74 4.33 -8.41
C ASN A 3 -1.81 4.37 -7.32
N TYR A 4 -2.91 3.62 -7.48
CA TYR A 4 -3.99 3.57 -6.49
C TYR A 4 -3.53 2.97 -5.17
N ILE A 5 -2.85 1.82 -5.26
CA ILE A 5 -2.24 1.17 -4.08
C ILE A 5 -1.28 2.15 -3.40
N PHE A 6 -0.42 2.79 -4.19
CA PHE A 6 0.59 3.72 -3.69
C PHE A 6 -0.01 4.91 -2.93
N PHE A 7 -0.90 5.69 -3.55
CA PHE A 7 -1.40 6.89 -2.88
C PHE A 7 -2.33 6.56 -1.71
N THR A 8 -3.05 5.44 -1.74
CA THR A 8 -3.86 5.01 -0.59
C THR A 8 -2.96 4.68 0.59
N ASN A 9 -1.88 3.93 0.37
CA ASN A 9 -0.93 3.62 1.44
C ASN A 9 -0.24 4.89 1.98
N VAL A 10 0.06 5.86 1.11
CA VAL A 10 0.55 7.18 1.53
C VAL A 10 -0.47 7.89 2.42
N LEU A 11 -1.75 7.95 2.02
CA LEU A 11 -2.81 8.58 2.82
C LEU A 11 -3.01 7.89 4.17
N ARG A 12 -3.00 6.56 4.19
CA ARG A 12 -3.10 5.78 5.42
C ARG A 12 -1.98 6.12 6.39
N LEU A 13 -0.72 6.13 5.92
CA LEU A 13 0.42 6.47 6.77
C LEU A 13 0.45 7.92 7.25
N LEU A 14 -0.07 8.86 6.45
CA LEU A 14 -0.23 10.24 6.90
C LEU A 14 -1.21 10.33 8.07
N ASP A 15 -2.34 9.62 8.00
CA ASP A 15 -3.35 9.59 9.06
C ASP A 15 -2.82 8.91 10.34
N GLU A 16 -2.24 7.71 10.20
CA GLU A 16 -1.65 6.93 11.31
C GLU A 16 -0.56 7.70 12.08
N ARG A 17 0.14 8.62 11.41
CA ARG A 17 1.24 9.40 11.98
C ARG A 17 0.86 10.85 12.27
N HIS A 18 -0.40 11.23 12.10
CA HIS A 18 -0.87 12.62 12.21
C HIS A 18 -0.03 13.62 11.41
N MET A 19 0.50 13.19 10.26
CA MET A 19 1.37 13.98 9.39
C MET A 19 0.54 14.66 8.30
N THR A 20 0.78 15.95 8.07
CA THR A 20 0.06 16.69 7.02
C THR A 20 0.71 16.51 5.65
N LYS A 21 -0.05 16.73 4.56
CA LYS A 21 0.51 16.76 3.19
C LYS A 21 1.59 17.83 3.02
N LYS A 22 1.47 18.94 3.76
CA LYS A 22 2.49 20.00 3.77
C LYS A 22 3.79 19.49 4.37
N GLU A 23 3.71 18.82 5.50
CA GLU A 23 4.88 18.24 6.15
C GLU A 23 5.53 17.15 5.30
N LEU A 24 4.74 16.30 4.63
CA LEU A 24 5.28 15.35 3.66
C LEU A 24 5.97 16.07 2.48
N SER A 25 5.42 17.18 1.99
CA SER A 25 6.04 18.00 0.95
C SER A 25 7.40 18.52 1.39
N ASP A 26 7.46 19.10 2.59
CA ASP A 26 8.68 19.67 3.17
C ASP A 26 9.77 18.58 3.37
N ARG A 27 9.38 17.36 3.77
CA ARG A 27 10.31 16.25 4.01
C ARG A 27 10.78 15.53 2.75
N SER A 28 9.90 15.38 1.75
CA SER A 28 10.19 14.63 0.51
C SER A 28 10.79 15.49 -0.59
N GLY A 29 10.66 16.82 -0.51
CA GLY A 29 11.00 17.74 -1.60
C GLY A 29 10.01 17.69 -2.77
N VAL A 30 8.94 16.90 -2.67
CA VAL A 30 7.86 16.82 -3.65
C VAL A 30 6.89 17.98 -3.38
N SER A 31 6.45 18.67 -4.43
CA SER A 31 5.56 19.83 -4.24
C SER A 31 4.19 19.43 -3.67
N ILE A 32 3.62 20.32 -2.86
CA ILE A 32 2.30 20.09 -2.26
C ILE A 32 1.18 19.96 -3.31
N SER A 33 1.31 20.65 -4.46
CA SER A 33 0.41 20.51 -5.59
C SER A 33 0.50 19.10 -6.18
N PHE A 34 1.70 18.60 -6.39
CA PHE A 34 1.92 17.25 -6.90
C PHE A 34 1.41 16.18 -5.93
N LEU A 35 1.62 16.33 -4.61
CA LEU A 35 1.05 15.43 -3.61
C LEU A 35 -0.49 15.46 -3.60
N SER A 36 -1.09 16.61 -3.88
CA SER A 36 -2.55 16.74 -4.00
C SER A 36 -3.09 16.01 -5.24
N ASP A 37 -2.41 16.15 -6.38
CA ASP A 37 -2.76 15.42 -7.60
C ASP A 37 -2.52 13.91 -7.45
N LEU A 38 -1.44 13.52 -6.77
CA LEU A 38 -1.13 12.13 -6.44
C LEU A 38 -2.23 11.47 -5.62
N THR A 39 -2.64 12.12 -4.52
CA THR A 39 -3.65 11.59 -3.59
C THR A 39 -5.08 11.63 -4.13
N THR A 40 -5.29 12.21 -5.32
CA THR A 40 -6.55 12.17 -6.06
C THR A 40 -6.47 11.33 -7.33
N GLY A 41 -5.37 10.57 -7.52
CA GLY A 41 -5.16 9.66 -8.65
C GLY A 41 -4.86 10.36 -9.98
N LYS A 42 -4.63 11.68 -9.97
CA LYS A 42 -4.36 12.49 -11.17
C LYS A 42 -2.88 12.55 -11.55
N ALA A 43 -1.98 12.22 -10.63
CA ALA A 43 -0.54 12.17 -10.89
C ALA A 43 -0.03 10.73 -11.08
N ASN A 44 1.01 10.60 -11.90
CA ASN A 44 1.78 9.37 -12.09
C ASN A 44 3.24 9.60 -11.66
N PRO A 45 3.62 9.30 -10.41
CA PRO A 45 4.97 9.57 -9.91
C PRO A 45 6.00 8.67 -10.58
N SER A 46 7.21 9.20 -10.78
CA SER A 46 8.36 8.38 -11.16
C SER A 46 8.81 7.53 -9.97
N LEU A 47 9.56 6.45 -10.22
CA LEU A 47 10.10 5.62 -9.15
C LEU A 47 10.94 6.42 -8.15
N LYS A 48 11.69 7.42 -8.63
CA LYS A 48 12.48 8.31 -7.78
C LYS A 48 11.60 9.13 -6.83
N VAL A 49 10.52 9.72 -7.35
CA VAL A 49 9.54 10.44 -6.52
C VAL A 49 8.88 9.51 -5.51
N MET A 50 8.60 8.26 -5.89
CA MET A 50 8.03 7.28 -4.98
C MET A 50 9.01 6.91 -3.85
N GLU A 51 10.31 6.78 -4.16
CA GLU A 51 11.38 6.58 -3.16
C GLU A 51 11.48 7.78 -2.21
N ASP A 52 11.46 9.00 -2.74
CA ASP A 52 11.58 10.21 -1.92
C ASP A 52 10.39 10.34 -0.94
N ILE A 53 9.17 10.01 -1.39
CA ILE A 53 7.98 9.93 -0.54
C ILE A 53 8.13 8.81 0.51
N ALA A 54 8.61 7.63 0.11
CA ALA A 54 8.79 6.50 1.01
C ALA A 54 9.81 6.82 2.13
N GLN A 55 10.91 7.47 1.77
CA GLN A 55 11.93 7.92 2.71
C GLN A 55 11.39 8.98 3.68
N ALA A 56 10.61 9.94 3.19
CA ALA A 56 9.95 10.95 4.01
C ALA A 56 8.90 10.37 4.96
N LEU A 57 8.26 9.27 4.56
CA LEU A 57 7.35 8.46 5.39
C LEU A 57 8.09 7.40 6.22
N GLU A 58 9.43 7.38 6.23
CA GLU A 58 10.25 6.40 6.94
C GLU A 58 9.73 4.96 6.78
N THR A 59 9.40 4.61 5.54
CA THR A 59 8.78 3.33 5.19
C THR A 59 9.49 2.76 3.95
N PRO A 60 9.77 1.45 3.90
CA PRO A 60 10.26 0.82 2.67
C PRO A 60 9.26 1.00 1.52
N LEU A 61 9.73 1.48 0.36
CA LEU A 61 8.90 1.64 -0.84
C LEU A 61 8.05 0.39 -1.19
N PRO A 62 8.55 -0.86 -1.06
CA PRO A 62 7.74 -2.03 -1.33
C PRO A 62 6.43 -2.07 -0.52
N LEU A 63 6.41 -1.60 0.74
CA LEU A 63 5.19 -1.57 1.54
C LEU A 63 4.16 -0.59 1.01
N LEU A 64 4.60 0.53 0.41
CA LEU A 64 3.68 1.46 -0.25
C LEU A 64 3.11 0.88 -1.55
N LEU A 65 3.76 -0.13 -2.11
CA LEU A 65 3.31 -0.81 -3.33
C LEU A 65 2.51 -2.09 -3.05
N GLU A 66 2.36 -2.48 -1.79
CA GLU A 66 1.61 -3.66 -1.40
C GLU A 66 0.11 -3.32 -1.20
N SER A 67 -0.75 -4.12 -1.82
CA SER A 67 -2.20 -4.11 -1.52
C SER A 67 -2.40 -4.72 -0.14
N THR A 68 -2.45 -3.88 0.89
CA THR A 68 -2.49 -4.31 2.29
C THR A 68 -3.90 -4.22 2.88
N ASP A 69 -4.65 -3.13 2.63
CA ASP A 69 -5.83 -2.83 3.45
C ASP A 69 -7.05 -2.25 2.70
N LEU A 70 -7.03 -2.15 1.37
CA LEU A 70 -8.25 -1.74 0.68
C LEU A 70 -9.19 -2.95 0.57
N ASP A 71 -10.37 -2.83 1.16
CA ASP A 71 -11.43 -3.79 0.89
C ASP A 71 -11.76 -3.77 -0.61
N LYS A 72 -12.26 -4.92 -1.07
CA LYS A 72 -12.48 -5.17 -2.48
C LYS A 72 -13.49 -4.21 -3.10
N GLU A 73 -14.43 -3.70 -2.31
CA GLU A 73 -15.47 -2.77 -2.76
C GLU A 73 -14.91 -1.36 -2.97
N ALA A 74 -14.04 -0.88 -2.07
CA ALA A 74 -13.30 0.36 -2.24
C ALA A 74 -12.38 0.29 -3.47
N LEU A 75 -11.70 -0.84 -3.68
CA LEU A 75 -10.88 -1.06 -4.89
C LEU A 75 -11.71 -1.02 -6.18
N ASP A 76 -12.84 -1.73 -6.21
CA ASP A 76 -13.69 -1.82 -7.39
C ASP A 76 -14.34 -0.45 -7.70
N THR A 77 -14.70 0.31 -6.67
CA THR A 77 -15.25 1.67 -6.80
C THR A 77 -14.21 2.65 -7.34
N LEU A 78 -12.99 2.62 -6.80
CA LEU A 78 -11.89 3.49 -7.23
C LEU A 78 -11.35 3.14 -8.62
N ALA A 79 -11.43 1.87 -9.02
CA ALA A 79 -10.97 1.39 -10.33
C ALA A 79 -12.00 1.63 -11.46
N GLY A 80 -13.21 2.12 -11.17
CA GLY A 80 -14.28 2.26 -12.15
C GLY A 80 -14.74 0.92 -12.74
N GLY A 81 -14.56 -0.17 -12.00
CA GLY A 81 -14.76 -1.55 -12.46
C GLY A 81 -14.01 -2.57 -11.59
N LYS A 82 -14.02 -3.86 -11.96
CA LYS A 82 -13.37 -4.91 -11.14
C LYS A 82 -11.84 -4.75 -11.13
N ALA A 83 -11.27 -4.53 -9.96
CA ALA A 83 -9.83 -4.52 -9.77
C ALA A 83 -9.24 -5.91 -10.13
N PRO A 84 -8.15 -5.98 -10.92
CA PRO A 84 -7.47 -7.23 -11.23
C PRO A 84 -7.05 -7.97 -9.96
N ARG A 85 -7.55 -9.20 -9.78
CA ARG A 85 -7.17 -10.05 -8.65
C ARG A 85 -5.78 -10.64 -8.92
N SER A 86 -4.82 -10.30 -8.05
CA SER A 86 -3.46 -10.84 -8.09
C SER A 86 -3.31 -12.18 -7.35
N LEU A 87 -4.38 -12.67 -6.72
CA LEU A 87 -4.42 -13.95 -6.00
C LEU A 87 -5.38 -14.94 -6.69
N PRO A 88 -5.08 -16.25 -6.68
CA PRO A 88 -6.00 -17.25 -7.20
C PRO A 88 -7.35 -17.24 -6.44
N PRO A 89 -8.44 -17.74 -7.07
CA PRO A 89 -9.72 -17.88 -6.39
C PRO A 89 -9.58 -18.67 -5.07
N GLY A 90 -10.20 -18.15 -4.01
CA GLY A 90 -10.14 -18.76 -2.67
C GLY A 90 -8.98 -18.32 -1.78
N PHE A 91 -8.10 -17.43 -2.27
CA PHE A 91 -7.01 -16.85 -1.47
C PHE A 91 -7.22 -15.34 -1.25
N GLU A 92 -6.93 -14.90 -0.03
CA GLU A 92 -7.01 -13.51 0.40
C GLU A 92 -5.74 -13.15 1.19
N ARG A 93 -5.32 -11.88 1.10
CA ARG A 93 -4.25 -11.32 1.92
C ARG A 93 -4.87 -10.48 3.03
N VAL A 94 -4.39 -10.67 4.25
CA VAL A 94 -4.84 -9.92 5.43
C VAL A 94 -3.60 -9.45 6.20
N ALA A 95 -3.55 -8.18 6.56
CA ALA A 95 -2.56 -7.62 7.48
C ALA A 95 -3.17 -7.48 8.89
N ALA A 96 -2.39 -7.72 9.94
CA ALA A 96 -2.84 -7.58 11.32
C ALA A 96 -1.66 -7.24 12.25
N VAL A 97 -1.92 -6.40 13.26
CA VAL A 97 -1.01 -6.16 14.38
C VAL A 97 -1.36 -7.14 15.49
N LEU A 98 -0.42 -8.00 15.88
CA LEU A 98 -0.66 -9.12 16.80
C LEU A 98 0.49 -9.25 17.82
N PRO A 99 0.23 -9.80 19.02
CA PRO A 99 1.29 -10.26 19.92
C PRO A 99 2.23 -11.24 19.21
N GLU A 100 3.52 -11.18 19.56
CA GLU A 100 4.59 -11.89 18.84
C GLU A 100 4.33 -13.41 18.67
N HIS A 101 3.80 -14.05 19.72
CA HIS A 101 3.46 -15.47 19.69
C HIS A 101 2.36 -15.82 18.68
N GLN A 102 1.40 -14.92 18.44
CA GLN A 102 0.34 -15.11 17.45
C GLN A 102 0.84 -14.80 16.04
N ALA A 103 1.68 -13.77 15.90
CA ALA A 103 2.33 -13.44 14.64
C ALA A 103 3.19 -14.61 14.13
N PHE A 104 3.83 -15.37 15.02
CA PHE A 104 4.57 -16.59 14.65
C PHE A 104 3.68 -17.63 13.94
N ILE A 105 2.47 -17.84 14.46
CA ILE A 105 1.49 -18.79 13.88
C ILE A 105 1.05 -18.31 12.49
N VAL A 106 0.72 -17.02 12.36
CA VAL A 106 0.30 -16.41 11.09
C VAL A 106 1.43 -16.50 10.05
N LYS A 107 2.68 -16.28 10.44
CA LYS A 107 3.86 -16.47 9.58
C LYS A 107 3.96 -17.91 9.07
N LYS A 108 3.76 -18.91 9.94
CA LYS A 108 3.78 -20.33 9.55
C LYS A 108 2.66 -20.69 8.57
N TRP A 109 1.47 -20.14 8.76
CA TRP A 109 0.36 -20.31 7.81
C TRP A 109 0.70 -19.70 6.44
N GLY A 110 1.29 -18.49 6.43
CA GLY A 110 1.74 -17.83 5.21
C GLY A 110 2.80 -18.64 4.45
N GLU A 111 3.80 -19.18 5.15
CA GLU A 111 4.83 -20.06 4.58
C GLU A 111 4.24 -21.32 3.94
N ALA A 112 3.32 -22.00 4.63
CA ALA A 112 2.67 -23.20 4.14
C ALA A 112 1.82 -22.93 2.88
N THR A 113 1.07 -21.82 2.88
CA THR A 113 0.25 -21.40 1.72
C THR A 113 1.11 -21.05 0.51
N ARG A 114 2.25 -20.35 0.70
CA ARG A 114 3.20 -20.05 -0.40
C ARG A 114 3.79 -21.30 -1.03
N LYS A 115 4.04 -22.36 -0.23
CA LYS A 115 4.50 -23.66 -0.76
C LYS A 115 3.44 -24.32 -1.64
N LYS A 116 2.17 -24.28 -1.23
CA LYS A 116 1.04 -24.80 -2.02
C LYS A 116 0.89 -24.05 -3.35
N LEU A 117 0.99 -22.72 -3.32
CA LEU A 117 0.88 -21.87 -4.51
C LEU A 117 2.04 -22.02 -5.51
N ARG A 118 3.20 -22.51 -5.07
CA ARG A 118 4.36 -22.78 -5.94
C ARG A 118 4.35 -24.18 -6.58
N GLY A 119 3.46 -25.06 -6.11
CA GLY A 119 3.34 -26.44 -6.58
C GLY A 119 2.10 -26.71 -7.44
N SER A 120 1.44 -25.67 -7.96
CA SER A 120 0.28 -25.74 -8.87
C SER A 120 0.56 -25.00 -10.15
#